data_AF-K7M562-F1
#
_entry.id   AF-K7M562-F1
#
_cell.length_a   1.000
_cell.length_b   1.000
_cell.length_c   1.000
_cell.angle_alpha   90.00
_cell.angle_beta   90.00
_cell.angle_gamma   90.00
#
_symmetry.space_group_name_H-M   'P 1'
#
loop_
_entity.id
_entity.type
_entity.pdbx_description
1 polymer ?
#
loop_
_entity_poly.entity_id
_entity_poly.type
_entity_poly.pdbx_seq_one_letter_code
_entity_poly.pdbx_strand_id
1 'polypeptide(L)' 'MQSKIAASMGMDTAVESMHQLGFGKQLVPEMLKELLDVYGTSGWPYIEEASYKLLIEAILNKQQGSAEDKVNI' A
#
# COMPACT_ATOMS: atom_id res chain seq x y z
N MET A 1 18.51 -11.82 -8.60
CA MET A 1 17.71 -12.87 -7.93
C MET A 1 17.28 -12.44 -6.52
N GLN A 2 18.18 -11.87 -5.70
CA GLN A 2 17.88 -11.47 -4.32
C GLN A 2 16.77 -10.40 -4.17
N SER A 3 16.69 -9.39 -5.04
CA SER A 3 15.68 -8.31 -4.92
C SER A 3 14.22 -8.76 -5.11
N LYS A 4 13.98 -9.78 -5.95
CA LYS A 4 12.62 -10.29 -6.21
C LYS A 4 12.05 -11.05 -5.01
N ILE A 5 12.88 -11.82 -4.32
CA ILE A 5 12.48 -12.58 -3.13
C ILE A 5 12.20 -11.62 -1.97
N ALA A 6 13.07 -10.63 -1.77
CA ALA A 6 12.85 -9.59 -0.76
C ALA A 6 11.52 -8.84 -1.02
N ALA A 7 11.25 -8.47 -2.28
CA ALA A 7 10.02 -7.78 -2.63
C ALA A 7 8.76 -8.65 -2.46
N SER A 8 8.81 -9.95 -2.76
CA SER A 8 7.67 -10.85 -2.52
C SER A 8 7.43 -11.04 -1.01
N MET A 9 8.48 -11.21 -0.22
CA MET A 9 8.36 -11.33 1.23
C MET A 9 7.81 -10.05 1.87
N GLY A 10 8.23 -8.87 1.39
CA GLY A 10 7.69 -7.58 1.81
C GLY A 10 6.20 -7.44 1.48
N MET A 11 5.79 -7.86 0.28
CA MET A 11 4.38 -7.88 -0.13
C MET A 11 3.53 -8.76 0.78
N ASP A 12 3.94 -10.01 1.01
CA ASP A 12 3.18 -10.94 1.86
C ASP A 12 3.08 -10.44 3.31
N THR A 13 4.19 -9.91 3.85
CA THR A 13 4.24 -9.38 5.22
C THR A 13 3.37 -8.15 5.39
N ALA A 14 3.37 -7.23 4.42
CA ALA A 14 2.53 -6.05 4.44
C ALA A 14 1.03 -6.41 4.31
N VAL A 15 0.69 -7.36 3.43
CA VAL A 15 -0.68 -7.86 3.27
C VAL A 15 -1.21 -8.47 4.57
N GLU A 16 -0.41 -9.31 5.24
CA GLU A 16 -0.82 -9.91 6.51
C GLU A 16 -0.95 -8.86 7.61
N SER A 17 0.02 -7.95 7.71
CA SER A 17 0.02 -6.87 8.71
C SER A 17 -1.22 -5.98 8.56
N MET A 18 -1.55 -5.57 7.33
CA MET A 18 -2.74 -4.76 7.05
C MET A 18 -4.03 -5.56 7.21
N HIS A 19 -4.03 -6.86 6.92
CA HIS A 19 -5.19 -7.71 7.17
C HIS A 19 -5.54 -7.77 8.67
N GLN A 20 -4.54 -7.84 9.55
CA GLN A 20 -4.74 -7.80 11.00
C GLN A 20 -5.33 -6.47 11.48
N LEU A 21 -5.08 -5.37 10.76
CA LEU A 21 -5.70 -4.07 11.02
C LEU A 21 -7.12 -3.93 10.42
N GLY A 22 -7.62 -4.94 9.71
CA GLY A 22 -8.95 -4.93 9.10
C GLY A 22 -8.98 -4.44 7.65
N PHE A 23 -7.84 -4.19 7.01
CA PHE A 23 -7.82 -3.86 5.58
C PHE A 23 -8.04 -5.11 4.71
N GLY A 24 -8.71 -4.90 3.57
CA GLY A 24 -9.04 -5.97 2.64
C GLY A 24 -7.80 -6.53 1.92
N LYS A 25 -7.73 -7.86 1.80
CA LYS A 25 -6.61 -8.58 1.16
C LYS A 25 -6.38 -8.24 -0.33
N GLN A 26 -7.35 -7.60 -0.98
CA GLN A 26 -7.21 -7.15 -2.38
C GLN A 26 -6.74 -5.70 -2.50
N LEU A 27 -7.13 -4.84 -1.54
CA LEU A 27 -6.80 -3.42 -1.56
C LEU A 27 -5.32 -3.19 -1.25
N VAL A 28 -4.77 -3.96 -0.33
CA VAL A 28 -3.38 -3.81 0.12
C VAL A 28 -2.37 -4.09 -1.00
N PRO A 29 -2.45 -5.22 -1.73
CA PRO A 29 -1.57 -5.46 -2.88
C PRO A 29 -1.70 -4.43 -4.00
N GLU A 30 -2.91 -3.91 -4.22
CA GLU A 30 -3.16 -2.87 -5.23
C GLU A 30 -2.41 -1.59 -4.86
N MET A 31 -2.56 -1.11 -3.62
CA MET A 31 -1.87 0.08 -3.15
C MET A 31 -0.35 -0.11 -3.08
N LEU A 32 0.13 -1.29 -2.69
CA LEU A 32 1.56 -1.59 -2.70
C LEU A 32 2.13 -1.55 -4.11
N LYS A 33 1.40 -2.02 -5.13
CA LYS A 33 1.84 -1.88 -6.53
C LYS A 33 1.92 -0.42 -6.95
N GLU A 34 0.92 0.40 -6.62
CA GLU A 34 0.92 1.84 -6.92
C GLU A 34 2.12 2.54 -6.25
N LEU A 35 2.36 2.27 -4.97
CA LEU A 35 3.50 2.85 -4.25
C LEU A 35 4.84 2.38 -4.84
N LEU A 36 4.98 1.09 -5.16
CA LEU A 36 6.21 0.56 -5.75
C LEU A 36 6.42 1.01 -7.21
N ASP A 37 5.39 1.44 -7.92
CA ASP A 37 5.53 2.07 -9.23
C ASP A 37 6.17 3.47 -9.10
N VAL A 38 5.85 4.20 -8.02
CA VAL A 38 6.41 5.52 -7.71
C VAL A 38 7.83 5.42 -7.15
N TYR A 39 8.04 4.57 -6.14
CA TYR A 39 9.32 4.50 -5.41
C TYR A 39 10.30 3.45 -5.96
N GLY A 40 9.82 2.57 -6.86
CA GLY A 40 10.54 1.38 -7.27
C GLY A 40 10.67 0.34 -6.15
N THR A 41 11.38 -0.76 -6.43
CA THR A 41 11.65 -1.80 -5.43
C THR A 41 12.52 -1.33 -4.27
N SER A 42 13.25 -0.21 -4.42
CA SER A 42 13.98 0.46 -3.35
C SER A 42 13.07 1.18 -2.34
N GLY A 43 11.77 1.32 -2.66
CA GLY A 43 10.78 1.98 -1.80
C GLY A 43 10.39 1.19 -0.55
N TRP A 44 10.70 -0.10 -0.48
CA TRP A 44 10.27 -0.96 0.62
C TRP A 44 10.57 -0.42 2.03
N PRO A 45 11.79 0.05 2.34
CA PRO A 45 12.08 0.62 3.65
C PRO A 45 11.18 1.80 4.02
N TYR A 46 10.78 2.63 3.05
CA TYR A 46 9.87 3.75 3.26
C TYR A 46 8.42 3.30 3.48
N ILE A 47 8.02 2.20 2.85
CA ILE A 47 6.69 1.61 3.01
C ILE A 47 6.56 0.90 4.35
N GLU A 48 7.59 0.16 4.78
CA GLU A 48 7.64 -0.54 6.07
C GLU A 48 7.84 0.41 7.26
N GLU A 49 8.37 1.61 7.02
CA GLU A 49 8.58 2.62 8.05
C GLU A 49 7.26 3.01 8.74
N ALA A 50 7.38 3.40 10.02
CA ALA A 50 6.27 3.93 10.82
C ALA A 50 5.02 3.04 10.80
N SER A 51 5.19 1.72 10.84
CA SER A 51 4.09 0.73 10.84
C SER A 51 3.16 0.86 9.63
N TYR A 52 3.73 1.02 8.43
CA TYR A 52 2.97 1.16 7.19
C TYR A 52 2.13 2.43 7.10
N LYS A 53 2.53 3.51 7.80
CA LYS A 53 1.81 4.79 7.79
C LYS A 53 1.50 5.28 6.37
N LEU A 54 2.49 5.28 5.48
CA LEU A 54 2.32 5.72 4.08
C LEU A 54 1.27 4.87 3.34
N LEU A 55 1.30 3.55 3.55
CA LEU A 55 0.34 2.63 2.95
C LEU A 55 -1.08 2.87 3.49
N ILE A 56 -1.22 3.10 4.81
CA ILE A 56 -2.50 3.43 5.45
C ILE A 56 -3.04 4.75 4.90
N GLU A 57 -2.21 5.81 4.84
CA GLU A 57 -2.60 7.11 4.29
C GLU A 57 -3.02 6.99 2.82
N ALA A 58 -2.28 6.22 2.02
CA ALA A 58 -2.63 5.97 0.62
C ALA A 58 -3.97 5.23 0.47
N ILE A 59 -4.23 4.21 1.30
CA ILE A 59 -5.51 3.50 1.34
C ILE A 59 -6.66 4.45 1.71
N LEU A 60 -6.49 5.25 2.76
CA LEU A 60 -7.52 6.18 3.23
C LEU A 60 -7.80 7.27 2.18
N ASN A 61 -6.76 7.83 1.56
CA ASN A 61 -6.90 8.83 0.49
C ASN A 61 -7.66 8.26 -0.71
N LYS A 62 -7.39 7.02 -1.12
CA LYS A 62 -8.11 6.36 -2.23
C LYS A 62 -9.59 6.14 -1.89
N GLN A 63 -9.90 5.82 -0.63
CA GLN A 63 -11.29 5.69 -0.18
C GLN A 63 -12.00 7.05 -0.07
N GLN A 64 -11.31 8.10 0.38
CA GLN A 64 -11.86 9.46 0.50
C GLN A 64 -12.06 10.14 -0.86
N GLY A 65 -11.20 9.88 -1.84
CA GLY A 65 -11.31 10.42 -3.20
C GLY A 65 -12.58 10.02 -3.96
N SER A 66 -13.34 9.03 -3.46
CA SER A 66 -14.69 8.72 -3.98
C SER A 66 -15.77 9.72 -3.53
N ALA A 67 -15.47 10.64 -2.60
CA ALA A 67 -16.43 11.62 -2.10
C ALA A 67 -16.39 12.97 -2.85
N GLU A 68 -15.25 13.36 -3.45
CA GLU A 68 -15.08 14.74 -3.93
C GLU A 68 -15.37 14.98 -5.42
N ASP A 69 -15.54 13.93 -6.24
CA ASP A 69 -16.02 14.09 -7.63
C ASP A 69 -17.56 14.14 -7.75
N LYS A 70 -18.26 14.52 -6.67
CA LYS A 70 -19.65 14.98 -6.74
C LYS A 70 -19.78 16.48 -6.48
N VAL A 71 -18.87 17.28 -7.03
CA VAL A 71 -19.23 18.65 -7.44
C VAL A 71 -19.89 18.54 -8.82
N ASN A 72 -21.12 18.01 -8.86
CA ASN A 72 -21.99 18.28 -10.00
C ASN A 72 -22.71 19.60 -9.70
N ILE A 73 -22.27 20.63 -10.43
CA ILE A 73 -22.92 21.93 -10.60
C ILE A 73 -24.44 21.76 -10.84
#